data_AF-A0A3D0N8Y7-F1
#
_entry.id   AF-A0A3D0N8Y7-F1
#
_cell.length_a   1.000
_cell.length_b   1.000
_cell.length_c   1.000
_cell.angle_alpha   90.00
_cell.angle_beta   90.00
_cell.angle_gamma   90.00
#
_symmetry.space_group_name_H-M   'P 1'
#
loop_
_entity.id
_entity.type
_entity.pdbx_description
1 polymer ?
#
loop_
_entity_poly.entity_id
_entity_poly.type
_entity_poly.pdbx_seq_one_letter_code
_entity_poly.pdbx_strand_id
1 'polypeptide(L)'
;MPEPLLPVPTDADEDLLIALDALPEELRAAVLDPRYEDVASGVRFQPSGEDRDCVEYPLLHHHFIMGTMPIRAIDRPFFASEPPLSLVVMRYGEAEAYPVWLNAKIGLLFGLSRWYHRHLPPSGAIFRIKRGEAAESYLLEYEGEIDAELAPADVRMAVLERKRERVAHRPIATRDLMVEVLDEHDAGLSFNALCAEMNAVRRTSRRQIASLLAYHACFSESDGQWQADRARMDEPGDPALAGAIVEA
;
A
#
# COMPACT_ATOMS: atom_id res chain seq x y z
N MET A 1 5.67 20.78 -1.34
CA MET A 1 4.79 19.67 -0.95
C MET A 1 4.72 18.74 -2.14
N PRO A 2 5.11 17.46 -2.01
CA PRO A 2 4.86 16.50 -3.10
C PRO A 2 3.35 16.41 -3.36
N GLU A 3 2.97 16.21 -4.62
CA GLU A 3 1.56 16.06 -4.98
C GLU A 3 0.95 14.83 -4.30
N PRO A 4 -0.27 14.92 -3.76
CA PRO A 4 -0.92 13.79 -3.11
C PRO A 4 -1.19 12.68 -4.13
N LEU A 5 -0.76 11.45 -3.81
CA LEU A 5 -1.08 10.27 -4.61
C LEU A 5 -2.51 9.82 -4.26
N LEU A 6 -3.49 10.35 -4.99
CA LEU A 6 -4.87 9.89 -4.96
C LEU A 6 -5.03 8.70 -5.92
N PRO A 7 -5.93 7.73 -5.63
CA PRO A 7 -6.32 6.75 -6.61
C PRO A 7 -6.83 7.47 -7.87
N VAL A 8 -6.27 7.15 -9.02
CA VAL A 8 -6.73 7.68 -10.31
C VAL A 8 -7.53 6.58 -10.97
N PRO A 9 -8.88 6.62 -10.93
CA PRO A 9 -9.67 5.74 -11.77
C PRO A 9 -9.34 6.07 -13.21
N THR A 10 -9.10 5.04 -14.02
CA THR A 10 -9.15 5.20 -15.46
C THR A 10 -10.50 4.70 -15.90
N ASP A 11 -11.18 5.45 -16.77
CA ASP A 11 -12.44 5.00 -17.39
C ASP A 11 -12.17 3.94 -18.49
N ALA A 12 -11.06 3.19 -18.36
CA ALA A 12 -10.65 2.20 -19.33
C ALA A 12 -11.39 0.88 -19.05
N ASP A 13 -12.00 0.29 -20.07
CA ASP A 13 -12.77 -0.96 -19.95
C ASP A 13 -11.92 -2.11 -19.39
N GLU A 14 -10.60 -2.02 -19.54
CA GLU A 14 -9.63 -3.00 -19.07
C GLU A 14 -9.33 -2.91 -17.57
N ASP A 15 -9.68 -1.78 -16.94
CA ASP A 15 -9.50 -1.53 -15.50
C ASP A 15 -10.73 -1.98 -14.70
N LEU A 16 -10.89 -3.30 -14.60
CA LEU A 16 -12.01 -3.93 -13.89
C LEU A 16 -11.72 -4.23 -12.41
N LEU A 17 -12.78 -4.34 -11.62
CA LEU A 17 -12.74 -4.79 -10.23
C LEU A 17 -13.55 -6.08 -10.08
N ILE A 18 -12.93 -7.14 -9.56
CA ILE A 18 -13.60 -8.42 -9.26
C ILE A 18 -14.14 -8.38 -7.83
N ALA A 19 -15.33 -8.94 -7.61
CA ALA A 19 -15.90 -9.16 -6.29
C ALA A 19 -14.90 -9.91 -5.38
N LEU A 20 -14.68 -9.39 -4.16
CA LEU A 20 -13.62 -9.89 -3.27
C LEU A 20 -13.76 -11.39 -2.97
N ASP A 21 -14.98 -11.90 -2.85
CA ASP A 21 -15.29 -13.30 -2.59
C ASP A 21 -15.10 -14.21 -3.82
N ALA A 22 -15.10 -13.64 -5.02
CA ALA A 22 -14.86 -14.34 -6.29
C ALA A 22 -13.37 -14.38 -6.68
N LEU A 23 -12.49 -13.62 -6.02
CA LEU A 23 -11.05 -13.72 -6.26
C LEU A 23 -10.50 -15.11 -5.91
N PRO A 24 -9.48 -15.60 -6.64
CA PRO A 24 -8.73 -16.79 -6.25
C PRO A 24 -8.25 -16.72 -4.80
N GLU A 25 -8.24 -17.86 -4.10
CA GLU A 25 -8.03 -17.91 -2.64
C GLU A 25 -6.74 -17.21 -2.20
N GLU A 26 -5.64 -17.44 -2.90
CA GLU A 26 -4.32 -16.87 -2.59
C GLU A 26 -4.30 -15.35 -2.78
N LEU A 27 -4.84 -14.84 -3.88
CA LEU A 27 -4.98 -13.41 -4.14
C LEU A 27 -5.90 -12.75 -3.11
N ARG A 28 -7.02 -13.42 -2.76
CA ARG A 28 -7.95 -12.93 -1.74
C ARG A 28 -7.27 -12.86 -0.37
N ALA A 29 -6.50 -13.87 0.00
CA ALA A 29 -5.72 -13.88 1.24
C ALA A 29 -4.68 -12.74 1.26
N ALA A 30 -3.97 -12.51 0.15
CA ALA A 30 -3.01 -11.42 0.03
C ALA A 30 -3.67 -10.03 0.10
N VAL A 31 -4.87 -9.87 -0.48
CA VAL A 31 -5.65 -8.62 -0.36
C VAL A 31 -6.13 -8.38 1.07
N LEU A 32 -6.44 -9.45 1.81
CA LEU A 32 -6.94 -9.41 3.18
C LEU A 32 -5.85 -9.48 4.24
N ASP A 33 -4.57 -9.42 3.88
CA ASP A 33 -3.48 -9.37 4.85
C ASP A 33 -3.55 -8.06 5.67
N PRO A 34 -3.86 -8.14 6.98
CA PRO A 34 -4.00 -6.95 7.82
C PRO A 34 -2.69 -6.19 8.02
N ARG A 35 -1.52 -6.77 7.71
CA ARG A 35 -0.24 -6.04 7.75
C ARG A 35 -0.23 -4.87 6.77
N TYR A 36 -0.92 -5.03 5.64
CA TYR A 36 -0.98 -4.08 4.53
C TYR A 36 -2.37 -3.42 4.39
N GLU A 37 -3.19 -3.44 5.45
CA GLU A 37 -4.43 -2.67 5.50
C GLU A 37 -4.16 -1.18 5.27
N ASP A 38 -4.96 -0.59 4.39
CA ASP A 38 -4.84 0.82 3.99
C ASP A 38 -6.23 1.49 3.93
N VAL A 39 -6.22 2.81 4.12
CA VAL A 39 -7.38 3.68 3.96
C VAL A 39 -7.83 3.72 2.50
N ALA A 40 -9.14 3.85 2.28
CA ALA A 40 -9.75 3.85 0.95
C ALA A 40 -9.45 2.59 0.11
N SER A 41 -9.11 1.46 0.73
CA SER A 41 -8.92 0.18 0.05
C SER A 41 -10.23 -0.48 -0.44
N GLY A 42 -11.38 -0.04 0.08
CA GLY A 42 -12.68 -0.65 -0.20
C GLY A 42 -12.87 -2.04 0.46
N VAL A 43 -11.89 -2.48 1.24
CA VAL A 43 -11.87 -3.79 1.91
C VAL A 43 -12.10 -3.58 3.41
N ARG A 44 -12.87 -4.49 4.03
CA ARG A 44 -13.14 -4.46 5.47
C ARG A 44 -12.31 -5.51 6.17
N PHE A 45 -11.51 -5.07 7.14
CA PHE A 45 -10.72 -5.93 8.00
C PHE A 45 -11.43 -6.16 9.33
N GLN A 46 -11.32 -7.38 9.87
CA GLN A 46 -11.79 -7.68 11.21
C GLN A 46 -10.74 -7.22 12.23
N PRO A 47 -11.13 -6.45 13.26
CA PRO A 47 -10.22 -6.12 14.35
C PRO A 47 -9.77 -7.39 15.09
N SER A 48 -8.50 -7.45 15.49
CA SER A 48 -8.01 -8.53 16.36
C SER A 48 -8.68 -8.47 17.74
N GLY A 49 -8.98 -7.26 18.23
CA GLY A 49 -9.47 -7.01 19.59
C GLY A 49 -8.38 -7.12 20.67
N GLU A 50 -7.17 -7.54 20.28
CA GLU A 50 -6.03 -7.69 21.18
C GLU A 50 -5.26 -6.38 21.30
N ASP A 51 -5.05 -5.92 22.54
CA ASP A 51 -4.10 -4.83 22.80
C ASP A 51 -2.67 -5.36 22.70
N ARG A 52 -1.77 -4.51 22.21
CA ARG A 52 -0.37 -4.84 21.94
C ARG A 52 0.52 -3.83 22.65
N ASP A 53 1.71 -4.25 23.03
CA ASP A 53 2.68 -3.31 23.62
C ASP A 53 3.38 -2.44 22.55
N CYS A 54 3.32 -2.89 21.30
CA CYS A 54 4.03 -2.30 20.18
C CYS A 54 3.26 -2.49 18.87
N VAL A 55 3.29 -1.47 18.01
CA VAL A 55 2.84 -1.54 16.62
C VAL A 55 4.05 -1.58 15.71
N GLU A 56 4.13 -2.57 14.83
CA GLU A 56 5.12 -2.66 13.77
C GLU A 56 4.44 -2.38 12.42
N TYR A 57 4.92 -1.37 11.69
CA TYR A 57 4.29 -0.92 10.45
C TYR A 57 5.28 -0.90 9.28
N PRO A 58 4.99 -1.64 8.19
CA PRO A 58 5.71 -1.49 6.94
C PRO A 58 5.23 -0.23 6.21
N LEU A 59 6.13 0.73 6.04
CA LEU A 59 5.83 2.02 5.42
C LEU A 59 5.53 1.88 3.92
N LEU A 60 4.32 2.21 3.51
CA LEU A 60 3.96 2.28 2.09
C LEU A 60 4.36 3.62 1.47
N HIS A 61 4.77 3.61 0.20
CA HIS A 61 5.31 4.81 -0.45
C HIS A 61 4.39 6.04 -0.40
N HIS A 62 3.09 5.87 -0.67
CA HIS A 62 2.15 6.99 -0.64
C HIS A 62 1.99 7.60 0.77
N HIS A 63 2.19 6.80 1.84
CA HIS A 63 2.19 7.27 3.21
C HIS A 63 3.47 8.03 3.56
N PHE A 64 4.61 7.61 3.02
CA PHE A 64 5.86 8.38 3.08
C PHE A 64 5.67 9.78 2.50
N ILE A 65 5.12 9.85 1.28
CA ILE A 65 4.86 11.11 0.56
C ILE A 65 3.91 12.03 1.33
N MET A 66 2.81 11.48 1.86
CA MET A 66 1.78 12.27 2.54
C MET A 66 2.08 12.54 4.02
N GLY A 67 3.05 11.84 4.63
CA GLY A 67 3.30 11.92 6.06
C GLY A 67 2.16 11.37 6.91
N THR A 68 1.56 10.27 6.46
CA THR A 68 0.43 9.62 7.14
C THR A 68 0.73 8.16 7.47
N MET A 69 -0.10 7.55 8.31
CA MET A 69 -0.06 6.11 8.61
C MET A 69 -1.47 5.62 8.95
N PRO A 70 -1.97 4.54 8.34
CA PRO A 70 -3.27 3.99 8.66
C PRO A 70 -3.22 3.33 10.05
N ILE A 71 -4.26 3.56 10.85
CA ILE A 71 -4.52 2.80 12.07
C ILE A 71 -5.25 1.52 11.63
N ARG A 72 -4.47 0.49 11.32
CA ARG A 72 -4.97 -0.81 10.86
C ARG A 72 -5.91 -1.40 11.93
N ALA A 73 -6.87 -2.22 11.52
CA ALA A 73 -7.83 -2.87 12.41
C ALA A 73 -7.13 -3.65 13.54
N ILE A 74 -5.97 -4.24 13.25
CA ILE A 74 -5.11 -4.94 14.21
C ILE A 74 -4.39 -4.01 15.22
N ASP A 75 -4.29 -2.71 14.93
CA ASP A 75 -3.62 -1.72 15.78
C ASP A 75 -4.61 -0.78 16.48
N ARG A 76 -5.91 -0.88 16.20
CA ARG A 76 -6.93 0.01 16.79
C ARG A 76 -6.92 0.01 18.33
N PRO A 77 -6.80 -1.13 19.02
CA PRO A 77 -6.69 -1.13 20.48
C PRO A 77 -5.48 -0.33 20.99
N PHE A 78 -4.35 -0.41 20.28
CA PHE A 78 -3.13 0.35 20.61
C PHE A 78 -3.35 1.86 20.51
N PHE A 79 -4.13 2.33 19.53
CA PHE A 79 -4.42 3.75 19.34
C PHE A 79 -5.77 4.19 19.92
N ALA A 80 -6.38 3.41 20.81
CA ALA A 80 -7.63 3.77 21.46
C ALA A 80 -7.40 5.01 22.34
N SER A 81 -7.85 6.19 21.85
CA SER A 81 -7.76 7.47 22.55
C SER A 81 -9.14 8.09 22.76
N GLU A 82 -9.31 8.78 23.88
CA GLU A 82 -10.42 9.68 24.12
C GLU A 82 -9.88 11.10 24.41
N PRO A 83 -10.21 12.11 23.57
CA PRO A 83 -11.12 12.08 22.42
C PRO A 83 -10.58 11.28 21.21
N PRO A 84 -11.44 10.91 20.24
CA PRO A 84 -11.04 10.16 19.05
C PRO A 84 -10.23 10.98 18.03
N LEU A 85 -10.13 12.29 18.23
CA LEU A 85 -9.20 13.17 17.52
C LEU A 85 -8.34 13.87 18.57
N SER A 86 -7.06 13.51 18.62
CA SER A 86 -6.11 14.03 19.61
C SER A 86 -4.81 14.44 18.94
N LEU A 87 -4.14 15.43 19.54
CA LEU A 87 -2.77 15.78 19.20
C LEU A 87 -1.84 15.04 20.15
N VAL A 88 -1.08 14.09 19.61
CA VAL A 88 -0.10 13.29 20.35
C VAL A 88 1.31 13.74 20.01
N VAL A 89 2.26 13.41 20.88
CA VAL A 89 3.69 13.65 20.64
C VAL A 89 4.39 12.32 20.40
N MET A 90 4.93 12.14 19.20
CA MET A 90 5.78 11.00 18.87
C MET A 90 7.24 11.38 19.03
N ARG A 91 7.98 10.68 19.88
CA ARG A 91 9.39 10.95 20.20
C ARG A 91 10.29 9.95 19.49
N TYR A 92 11.43 10.42 18.99
CA TYR A 92 12.46 9.58 18.40
C TYR A 92 13.80 9.89 19.06
N GLY A 93 14.31 8.93 19.84
CA GLY A 93 15.41 9.18 20.77
C GLY A 93 15.09 10.30 21.78
N GLU A 94 16.14 10.88 22.36
CA GLU A 94 16.00 11.92 23.41
C GLU A 94 15.67 13.32 22.86
N ALA A 95 16.09 13.61 21.63
CA ALA A 95 16.13 14.98 21.12
C ALA A 95 14.99 15.36 20.18
N GLU A 96 14.32 14.38 19.57
CA GLU A 96 13.35 14.63 18.50
C GLU A 96 11.93 14.34 18.96
N ALA A 97 11.03 15.30 18.73
CA ALA A 97 9.61 15.19 19.04
C ALA A 97 8.79 15.73 17.88
N TYR A 98 7.76 14.98 17.50
CA TYR A 98 6.93 15.21 16.34
C TYR A 98 5.46 15.31 16.78
N PRO A 99 4.80 16.46 16.59
CA PRO A 99 3.36 16.56 16.82
C PRO A 99 2.62 15.78 15.74
N VAL A 100 1.78 14.83 16.15
CA VAL A 100 1.03 13.95 15.25
C VAL A 100 -0.45 14.03 15.61
N TRP A 101 -1.29 14.21 14.60
CA TRP A 101 -2.73 14.10 14.79
C TRP A 101 -3.14 12.64 14.69
N LEU A 102 -3.72 12.11 15.76
CA LEU A 102 -4.33 10.79 15.81
C LEU A 102 -5.83 10.96 15.58
N ASN A 103 -6.35 10.36 14.51
CA ASN A 103 -7.78 10.34 14.21
C ASN A 103 -8.29 8.89 14.19
N ALA A 104 -8.76 8.42 15.35
CA ALA A 104 -9.30 7.09 15.53
C ALA A 104 -10.61 6.87 14.77
N LYS A 105 -11.35 7.95 14.45
CA LYS A 105 -12.63 7.86 13.72
C LYS A 105 -12.43 7.45 12.26
N ILE A 106 -11.41 7.99 11.59
CA ILE A 106 -11.08 7.63 10.20
C ILE A 106 -9.94 6.61 10.11
N GLY A 107 -9.32 6.26 11.24
CA GLY A 107 -8.23 5.30 11.32
C GLY A 107 -6.95 5.80 10.67
N LEU A 108 -6.52 7.03 10.97
CA LEU A 108 -5.36 7.66 10.30
C LEU A 108 -4.56 8.54 11.25
N LEU A 109 -3.24 8.44 11.16
CA LEU A 109 -2.27 9.36 11.76
C LEU A 109 -1.78 10.37 10.71
N PHE A 110 -1.56 11.62 11.12
CA PHE A 110 -1.04 12.68 10.26
C PHE A 110 0.12 13.44 10.92
N GLY A 111 1.05 13.94 10.12
CA GLY A 111 2.17 14.77 10.61
C GLY A 111 3.51 14.04 10.68
N LEU A 112 3.60 12.85 10.10
CA LEU A 112 4.79 12.01 10.15
C LEU A 112 5.84 12.36 9.08
N SER A 113 5.50 13.21 8.09
CA SER A 113 6.35 13.54 6.93
C SER A 113 7.76 13.99 7.35
N ARG A 114 7.88 14.84 8.38
CA ARG A 114 9.20 15.33 8.82
C ARG A 114 10.09 14.20 9.36
N TRP A 115 9.52 13.27 10.11
CA TRP A 115 10.26 12.13 10.64
C TRP A 115 10.61 11.15 9.53
N TYR A 116 9.64 10.82 8.68
CA TYR A 116 9.82 9.94 7.52
C TYR A 116 10.96 10.39 6.62
N HIS A 117 10.93 11.62 6.09
CA HIS A 117 11.97 12.11 5.17
C HIS A 117 13.35 12.26 5.81
N ARG A 118 13.44 12.28 7.14
CA ARG A 118 14.71 12.41 7.84
C ARG A 118 15.36 11.05 8.12
N HIS A 119 14.57 10.02 8.40
CA HIS A 119 15.08 8.78 8.98
C HIS A 119 14.74 7.52 8.18
N LEU A 120 13.74 7.55 7.31
CA LEU A 120 13.22 6.34 6.64
C LEU A 120 13.48 6.38 5.13
N PRO A 121 13.70 5.22 4.49
CA PRO A 121 13.62 5.12 3.04
C PRO A 121 12.20 5.41 2.53
N PRO A 122 12.04 5.77 1.24
CA PRO A 122 10.75 6.18 0.67
C PRO A 122 9.67 5.09 0.63
N SER A 123 10.02 3.83 0.86
CA SER A 123 9.10 2.69 0.90
C SER A 123 9.75 1.52 1.63
N GLY A 124 8.93 0.68 2.25
CA GLY A 124 9.31 -0.60 2.85
C GLY A 124 10.06 -0.52 4.17
N ALA A 125 10.28 0.67 4.75
CA ALA A 125 10.81 0.79 6.11
C ALA A 125 9.87 0.09 7.10
N ILE A 126 10.40 -0.82 7.94
CA ILE A 126 9.64 -1.40 9.04
C ILE A 126 10.00 -0.63 10.30
N PHE A 127 9.09 0.19 10.80
CA PHE A 127 9.30 0.93 12.03
C PHE A 127 8.31 0.52 13.12
N ARG A 128 8.66 0.84 14.36
CA ARG A 128 7.88 0.49 15.55
C ARG A 128 7.38 1.72 16.28
N ILE A 129 6.18 1.61 16.82
CA ILE A 129 5.57 2.59 17.73
C ILE A 129 5.28 1.90 19.05
N LYS A 130 5.76 2.48 20.15
CA LYS A 130 5.43 2.08 21.53
C LYS A 130 4.72 3.21 22.25
N ARG A 131 3.91 2.89 23.26
CA ARG A 131 3.35 3.91 24.16
C ARG A 131 4.48 4.53 24.98
N GLY A 132 4.42 5.84 25.16
CA GLY A 132 5.33 6.57 26.05
C GLY A 132 4.84 6.56 27.50
N GLU A 133 5.54 7.29 28.36
CA GLU A 133 5.18 7.40 29.79
C GLU A 133 3.86 8.16 30.03
N ALA A 134 3.53 9.10 29.15
CA ALA A 134 2.28 9.85 29.19
C ALA A 134 1.29 9.31 28.14
N ALA A 135 -0.01 9.40 28.44
CA ALA A 135 -1.07 8.92 27.56
C ALA A 135 -1.04 9.54 26.14
N GLU A 136 -0.59 10.80 26.03
CA GLU A 136 -0.46 11.53 24.75
C GLU A 136 0.94 11.41 24.13
N SER A 137 1.76 10.48 24.61
CA SER A 137 3.14 10.29 24.16
C SER A 137 3.34 8.91 23.55
N TYR A 138 4.07 8.86 22.45
CA TYR A 138 4.50 7.62 21.80
C TYR A 138 6.00 7.68 21.52
N LEU A 139 6.63 6.51 21.39
CA LEU A 139 8.03 6.34 21.03
C LEU A 139 8.11 5.72 19.65
N LEU A 140 8.90 6.32 18.78
CA LEU A 140 9.25 5.84 17.45
C LEU A 140 10.58 5.10 17.53
N GLU A 141 10.67 3.95 16.86
CA GLU A 141 11.88 3.14 16.77
C GLU A 141 12.09 2.69 15.33
N TYR A 142 13.34 2.79 14.85
CA TYR A 142 13.75 2.32 13.53
C TYR A 142 15.24 1.98 13.57
N GLU A 143 15.60 0.73 13.28
CA GLU A 143 16.99 0.26 13.32
C GLU A 143 17.54 -0.07 11.92
N GLY A 144 16.83 0.37 10.86
CA GLY A 144 17.18 0.10 9.48
C GLY A 144 16.46 -1.11 8.87
N GLU A 145 15.48 -1.69 9.57
CA GLU A 145 14.74 -2.84 9.04
C GLU A 145 13.91 -2.47 7.81
N ILE A 146 13.91 -3.37 6.83
CA ILE A 146 13.13 -3.19 5.60
C ILE A 146 12.34 -4.46 5.29
N ASP A 147 11.14 -4.27 4.76
CA ASP A 147 10.39 -5.27 4.03
C ASP A 147 10.94 -5.30 2.60
N ALA A 148 11.69 -6.35 2.27
CA ALA A 148 12.36 -6.48 0.98
C ALA A 148 11.38 -6.49 -0.21
N GLU A 149 10.13 -6.91 0.01
CA GLU A 149 9.11 -6.86 -1.04
C GLU A 149 8.59 -5.44 -1.25
N LEU A 150 8.63 -4.58 -0.23
CA LEU A 150 8.10 -3.22 -0.32
C LEU A 150 9.16 -2.14 -0.52
N ALA A 151 10.44 -2.51 -0.53
CA ALA A 151 11.56 -1.58 -0.64
C ALA A 151 12.29 -1.73 -1.99
N PRO A 152 11.74 -1.20 -3.11
CA PRO A 152 12.49 -1.11 -4.34
C PRO A 152 13.81 -0.36 -4.11
N ALA A 153 14.89 -0.83 -4.73
CA ALA A 153 16.19 -0.16 -4.65
C ALA A 153 16.12 1.29 -5.15
N ASP A 154 17.02 2.17 -4.69
CA ASP A 154 17.00 3.60 -5.05
C ASP A 154 16.97 3.86 -6.56
N VAL A 155 17.75 3.08 -7.33
CA VAL A 155 17.78 3.16 -8.79
C VAL A 155 16.41 2.82 -9.38
N ARG A 156 15.73 1.82 -8.81
CA ARG A 156 14.38 1.40 -9.24
C ARG A 156 13.36 2.46 -8.87
N MET A 157 13.41 3.01 -7.65
CA MET A 157 12.55 4.11 -7.23
C MET A 157 12.65 5.32 -8.18
N ALA A 158 13.86 5.71 -8.58
CA ALA A 158 14.04 6.81 -9.54
C ALA A 158 13.44 6.50 -10.93
N VAL A 159 13.41 5.24 -11.36
CA VAL A 159 12.71 4.81 -12.59
C VAL A 159 11.20 4.96 -12.43
N LEU A 160 10.65 4.48 -11.30
CA LEU A 160 9.23 4.55 -11.00
C LEU A 160 8.73 6.00 -10.89
N GLU A 161 9.51 6.89 -10.28
CA GLU A 161 9.18 8.33 -10.21
C GLU A 161 9.13 8.99 -11.59
N ARG A 162 10.07 8.68 -12.50
CA ARG A 162 9.98 9.15 -13.89
C ARG A 162 8.77 8.57 -14.61
N LYS A 163 8.44 7.30 -14.34
CA LYS A 163 7.24 6.66 -14.89
C LYS A 163 5.97 7.36 -14.39
N ARG A 164 5.93 7.76 -13.11
CA ARG A 164 4.84 8.55 -12.52
C ARG A 164 4.62 9.86 -13.27
N GLU A 165 5.68 10.65 -13.46
CA GLU A 165 5.61 11.92 -14.18
C GLU A 165 5.05 11.73 -15.60
N ARG A 166 5.55 10.72 -16.32
CA ARG A 166 5.03 10.38 -17.66
C ARG A 166 3.54 10.02 -17.62
N VAL A 167 3.13 9.14 -16.72
CA VAL A 167 1.74 8.65 -16.61
C VAL A 167 0.78 9.75 -16.14
N ALA A 168 1.25 10.71 -15.34
CA ALA A 168 0.47 11.89 -14.95
C ALA A 168 0.13 12.79 -16.16
N HIS A 169 1.05 12.91 -17.12
CA HIS A 169 0.83 13.68 -18.34
C HIS A 169 0.09 12.92 -19.44
N ARG A 170 0.32 11.61 -19.54
CA ARG A 170 -0.33 10.72 -20.50
C ARG A 170 -0.86 9.48 -19.79
N PRO A 171 -2.09 9.55 -19.25
CA PRO A 171 -2.71 8.42 -18.58
C PRO A 171 -2.81 7.20 -19.51
N ILE A 172 -2.48 6.04 -18.96
CA ILE A 172 -2.72 4.71 -19.55
C ILE A 172 -3.59 3.89 -18.59
N ALA A 173 -4.19 2.81 -19.07
CA ALA A 173 -4.92 1.86 -18.23
C ALA A 173 -3.99 1.28 -17.14
N THR A 174 -4.55 0.96 -15.98
CA THR A 174 -3.83 0.32 -14.88
C THR A 174 -3.31 -1.05 -15.29
N ARG A 175 -4.08 -1.83 -16.07
CA ARG A 175 -3.59 -3.08 -16.68
C ARG A 175 -2.31 -2.86 -17.48
N ASP A 176 -2.32 -1.88 -18.38
CA ASP A 176 -1.18 -1.61 -19.27
C ASP A 176 0.05 -1.13 -18.48
N LEU A 177 -0.18 -0.36 -17.41
CA LEU A 177 0.88 0.03 -16.49
C LEU A 177 1.45 -1.17 -15.73
N MET A 178 0.61 -2.12 -15.27
CA MET A 178 1.07 -3.35 -14.63
C MET A 178 1.94 -4.18 -15.58
N VAL A 179 1.55 -4.30 -16.85
CA VAL A 179 2.37 -4.96 -17.88
C VAL A 179 3.71 -4.24 -18.04
N GLU A 180 3.70 -2.91 -18.21
CA GLU A 180 4.95 -2.13 -18.29
C GLU A 180 5.86 -2.27 -17.05
N VAL A 181 5.30 -2.48 -15.85
CA VAL A 181 6.08 -2.69 -14.63
C VAL A 181 6.67 -4.10 -14.62
N LEU A 182 5.85 -5.12 -14.91
CA LEU A 182 6.27 -6.52 -14.88
C LEU A 182 7.29 -6.86 -15.98
N ASP A 183 7.18 -6.27 -17.17
CA ASP A 183 8.16 -6.48 -18.26
C ASP A 183 9.58 -6.00 -17.93
N GLU A 184 9.72 -5.16 -16.91
CA GLU A 184 11.03 -4.66 -16.45
C GLU A 184 11.70 -5.64 -15.46
N HIS A 185 11.06 -6.77 -15.15
CA HIS A 185 11.54 -7.81 -14.23
C HIS A 185 11.51 -9.19 -14.88
N ASP A 186 12.66 -9.67 -15.36
CA ASP A 186 12.77 -10.99 -16.01
C ASP A 186 12.27 -12.16 -15.15
N ALA A 187 12.40 -12.06 -13.82
CA ALA A 187 11.94 -13.07 -12.87
C ALA A 187 10.48 -12.90 -12.44
N GLY A 188 9.83 -11.80 -12.82
CA GLY A 188 8.55 -11.37 -12.27
C GLY A 188 8.68 -10.70 -10.90
N LEU A 189 7.52 -10.43 -10.28
CA LEU A 189 7.41 -9.81 -8.96
C LEU A 189 6.44 -10.57 -8.07
N SER A 190 6.72 -10.62 -6.77
CA SER A 190 5.70 -11.03 -5.81
C SER A 190 4.54 -10.03 -5.80
N PHE A 191 3.37 -10.47 -5.32
CA PHE A 191 2.18 -9.62 -5.26
C PHE A 191 2.44 -8.32 -4.48
N ASN A 192 3.16 -8.39 -3.37
CA ASN A 192 3.52 -7.23 -2.54
C ASN A 192 4.47 -6.30 -3.26
N ALA A 193 5.49 -6.84 -3.94
CA ALA A 193 6.43 -6.04 -4.72
C ALA A 193 5.75 -5.32 -5.89
N LEU A 194 4.86 -6.01 -6.61
CA LEU A 194 4.04 -5.37 -7.64
C LEU A 194 3.17 -4.26 -7.05
N CYS A 195 2.52 -4.49 -5.90
CA CYS A 195 1.74 -3.45 -5.22
C CYS A 195 2.59 -2.25 -4.83
N ALA A 196 3.82 -2.46 -4.34
CA ALA A 196 4.73 -1.40 -3.94
C ALA A 196 5.17 -0.56 -5.14
N GLU A 197 5.61 -1.21 -6.23
CA GLU A 197 6.04 -0.52 -7.44
C GLU A 197 4.89 0.22 -8.13
N MET A 198 3.71 -0.42 -8.23
CA MET A 198 2.52 0.24 -8.74
C MET A 198 2.20 1.49 -7.94
N ASN A 199 2.17 1.42 -6.60
CA ASN A 199 1.87 2.56 -5.74
C ASN A 199 2.96 3.64 -5.70
N ALA A 200 4.18 3.37 -6.19
CA ALA A 200 5.18 4.40 -6.47
C ALA A 200 4.84 5.22 -7.73
N VAL A 201 4.17 4.60 -8.70
CA VAL A 201 3.79 5.22 -9.97
C VAL A 201 2.39 5.83 -9.92
N ARG A 202 1.39 5.04 -9.52
CA ARG A 202 -0.03 5.42 -9.43
C ARG A 202 -0.64 4.69 -8.25
N ARG A 203 -1.38 5.41 -7.40
CA ARG A 203 -2.09 4.77 -6.30
C ARG A 203 -3.15 3.82 -6.83
N THR A 204 -3.00 2.54 -6.52
CA THR A 204 -3.89 1.46 -6.96
C THR A 204 -4.13 0.52 -5.78
N SER A 205 -5.39 0.17 -5.53
CA SER A 205 -5.73 -0.71 -4.43
C SER A 205 -5.20 -2.13 -4.68
N ARG A 206 -4.86 -2.85 -3.61
CA ARG A 206 -4.45 -4.27 -3.69
C ARG A 206 -5.52 -5.12 -4.39
N ARG A 207 -6.80 -4.82 -4.12
CA ARG A 207 -7.94 -5.52 -4.75
C ARG A 207 -8.00 -5.26 -6.26
N GLN A 208 -7.75 -4.03 -6.72
CA GLN A 208 -7.70 -3.73 -8.15
C GLN A 208 -6.56 -4.51 -8.82
N ILE A 209 -5.35 -4.50 -8.25
CA ILE A 209 -4.22 -5.29 -8.77
C ILE A 209 -4.58 -6.77 -8.82
N ALA A 210 -5.10 -7.34 -7.74
CA ALA A 210 -5.53 -8.74 -7.69
C ALA A 210 -6.62 -9.06 -8.73
N SER A 211 -7.56 -8.14 -8.97
CA SER A 211 -8.62 -8.31 -9.96
C SER A 211 -8.06 -8.39 -11.38
N LEU A 212 -7.10 -7.52 -11.69
CA LEU A 212 -6.44 -7.51 -12.99
C LEU A 212 -5.58 -8.75 -13.21
N LEU A 213 -4.81 -9.17 -12.20
CA LEU A 213 -4.02 -10.41 -12.22
C LEU A 213 -4.89 -11.66 -12.39
N ALA A 214 -6.05 -11.71 -11.73
CA ALA A 214 -6.95 -12.86 -11.80
C ALA A 214 -7.70 -12.94 -13.14
N TYR A 215 -8.06 -11.80 -13.73
CA TYR A 215 -8.92 -11.77 -14.91
C TYR A 215 -8.15 -11.81 -16.23
N HIS A 216 -7.09 -11.03 -16.39
CA HIS A 216 -6.47 -10.83 -17.70
C HIS A 216 -5.49 -11.96 -18.06
N ALA A 217 -5.64 -12.51 -19.27
CA ALA A 217 -4.84 -13.62 -19.78
C ALA A 217 -3.34 -13.29 -19.92
N CYS A 218 -2.98 -12.01 -20.00
CA CYS A 218 -1.59 -11.57 -20.08
C CYS A 218 -0.81 -11.70 -18.76
N PHE A 219 -1.47 -12.00 -17.64
CA PHE A 219 -0.77 -12.25 -16.38
C PHE A 219 -0.69 -13.75 -16.08
N SER A 220 0.45 -14.17 -15.56
CA SER A 220 0.65 -15.54 -15.08
C SER A 220 1.49 -15.52 -13.83
N GLU A 221 1.31 -16.53 -13.00
CA GLU A 221 2.00 -16.70 -11.73
C GLU A 221 2.76 -18.02 -11.75
N SER A 222 4.00 -17.98 -11.25
CA SER A 222 4.84 -19.16 -11.02
C SER A 222 5.73 -18.92 -9.80
N ASP A 223 5.70 -19.84 -8.84
CA ASP A 223 6.54 -19.81 -7.62
C ASP A 223 6.46 -18.50 -6.82
N GLY A 224 5.25 -17.95 -6.70
CA GLY A 224 4.94 -16.68 -6.04
C GLY A 224 5.27 -15.44 -6.87
N GLN A 225 5.73 -15.58 -8.12
CA GLN A 225 6.14 -14.48 -8.99
C GLN A 225 5.15 -14.28 -10.14
N TRP A 226 4.64 -13.06 -10.24
CA TRP A 226 3.79 -12.62 -11.34
C TRP A 226 4.63 -12.10 -12.50
N GLN A 227 4.25 -12.49 -13.70
CA GLN A 227 4.84 -12.04 -14.96
C GLN A 227 3.76 -11.56 -15.92
N ALA A 228 4.15 -10.72 -16.87
CA ALA A 228 3.29 -10.26 -17.94
C ALA A 228 3.77 -10.79 -19.30
N ASP A 229 2.83 -11.11 -20.18
CA ASP A 229 3.07 -11.40 -21.59
C ASP A 229 2.26 -10.43 -22.46
N ARG A 230 2.95 -9.46 -23.06
CA ARG A 230 2.35 -8.48 -23.98
C ARG A 230 1.61 -9.12 -25.15
N ALA A 231 2.07 -10.27 -25.64
CA ALA A 231 1.45 -10.92 -26.79
C ALA A 231 0.03 -11.41 -26.49
N ARG A 232 -0.32 -11.55 -25.21
CA ARG A 232 -1.60 -12.06 -24.73
C ARG A 232 -2.55 -10.97 -24.25
N MET A 233 -2.21 -9.69 -24.41
CA MET A 233 -3.05 -8.57 -23.97
C MET A 233 -4.40 -8.49 -24.70
N ASP A 234 -4.46 -8.98 -25.93
CA ASP A 234 -5.67 -9.01 -26.76
C ASP A 234 -6.49 -10.31 -26.56
N GLU A 235 -5.99 -11.25 -25.76
CA GLU A 235 -6.73 -12.46 -25.42
C GLU A 235 -7.90 -12.14 -24.47
N PRO A 236 -9.04 -12.85 -24.59
CA PRO A 236 -10.12 -12.67 -23.64
C PRO A 236 -9.67 -13.06 -22.21
N GLY A 237 -10.15 -12.31 -21.22
CA GLY A 237 -9.95 -12.66 -19.82
C GLY A 237 -10.73 -13.90 -19.39
N ASP A 238 -10.60 -14.28 -18.11
CA ASP A 238 -11.23 -15.47 -17.57
C ASP A 238 -12.78 -15.36 -17.60
N PRO A 239 -13.46 -16.17 -18.43
CA PRO A 239 -14.92 -16.12 -18.53
C PRO A 239 -15.62 -16.55 -17.23
N ALA A 240 -14.97 -17.31 -16.35
CA ALA A 240 -15.53 -17.70 -15.06
C ALA A 240 -15.68 -16.50 -14.10
N LEU A 241 -14.84 -15.48 -14.26
CA LEU A 241 -14.85 -14.27 -13.43
C LEU A 241 -15.65 -13.11 -14.03
N ALA A 242 -16.06 -13.19 -15.30
CA ALA A 242 -16.78 -12.13 -15.99
C ALA A 242 -18.08 -11.72 -15.28
N GLY A 243 -18.81 -12.67 -14.70
CA GLY A 243 -20.04 -12.41 -13.93
C GLY A 243 -19.81 -11.81 -12.53
N ALA A 244 -18.55 -11.71 -12.10
CA ALA A 244 -18.16 -11.19 -10.79
C ALA A 244 -17.51 -9.79 -10.88
N ILE A 245 -17.49 -9.17 -12.07
CA ILE A 245 -17.03 -7.79 -12.25
C ILE A 245 -18.04 -6.85 -11.57
N VAL A 246 -17.52 -5.92 -10.78
CA VAL A 246 -18.29 -4.89 -10.07
C VAL A 246 -17.76 -3.50 -10.42
N GLU A 247 -18.56 -2.46 -10.16
CA GLU A 247 -18.11 -1.07 -10.29
C GLU A 247 -16.99 -0.77 -9.28
N ALA A 248 -15.98 -0.03 -9.75
CA ALA A 248 -14.80 0.36 -8.98
C ALA A 248 -15.06 1.50 -7.98
#